data_AF-A0A2A5XQ90-F1
#
_entry.id   AF-A0A2A5XQ90-F1
#
_cell.length_a   1.000
_cell.length_b   1.000
_cell.length_c   1.000
_cell.angle_alpha   90.00
_cell.angle_beta   90.00
_cell.angle_gamma   90.00
#
_symmetry.space_group_name_H-M   'P 1'
#
loop_
_entity.id
_entity.type
_entity.pdbx_description
1 polymer ?
#
loop_
_entity_poly.entity_id
_entity_poly.type
_entity_poly.pdbx_seq_one_letter_code
_entity_poly.pdbx_strand_id
1 'polypeptide(L)'
;MKKINILYLILTIFITVSCGEEGGDDATPNPNPTDPLDVQAELLNGTWTVKASSVTKDGTIVDVFNNMTLTLSGATKSGGNFSTSHSEDSGTEVWPNSGSWTFQNGDKNKLQRNDGVVVSISATETTLRTSFSVSGGIKDGNWVFEFTK
;
A
#
# COMPACT_ATOMS: atom_id res chain seq x y z
N MET A 1 -18.96 -78.83 15.19
CA MET A 1 -17.52 -78.70 14.88
C MET A 1 -17.34 -77.54 13.92
N LYS A 2 -16.55 -76.54 14.31
CA LYS A 2 -16.22 -75.31 13.54
C LYS A 2 -15.40 -75.65 12.30
N LYS A 3 -15.69 -75.00 11.16
CA LYS A 3 -14.69 -74.37 10.27
C LYS A 3 -15.31 -73.15 9.58
N ILE A 4 -14.64 -72.01 9.73
CA ILE A 4 -14.88 -70.69 9.14
C ILE A 4 -13.80 -70.47 8.07
N ASN A 5 -14.16 -69.76 6.99
CA ASN A 5 -13.36 -68.90 6.07
C ASN A 5 -13.90 -69.05 4.63
N ILE A 6 -14.02 -68.05 3.77
CA ILE A 6 -13.48 -66.67 3.68
C ILE A 6 -14.18 -65.95 2.50
N LEU A 7 -14.31 -64.60 2.55
CA LEU A 7 -14.46 -63.64 1.42
C LEU A 7 -15.68 -63.78 0.47
N TYR A 8 -16.22 -62.75 -0.19
CA TYR A 8 -15.82 -61.37 -0.49
C TYR A 8 -17.08 -60.49 -0.57
N LEU A 9 -16.98 -59.26 -0.09
CA LEU A 9 -17.90 -58.14 -0.32
C LEU A 9 -17.74 -57.64 -1.76
N ILE A 10 -18.80 -57.62 -2.57
CA ILE A 10 -18.81 -56.91 -3.87
C ILE A 10 -19.97 -55.92 -3.87
N LEU A 11 -19.60 -54.65 -3.66
CA LEU A 11 -20.40 -53.45 -3.81
C LEU A 11 -20.52 -53.13 -5.32
N THR A 12 -21.74 -53.15 -5.85
CA THR A 12 -22.01 -52.78 -7.25
C THR A 12 -22.27 -51.28 -7.35
N ILE A 13 -21.37 -50.59 -8.04
CA ILE A 13 -21.42 -49.15 -8.35
C ILE A 13 -22.36 -48.94 -9.55
N PHE A 14 -23.39 -48.12 -9.38
CA PHE A 14 -24.17 -47.60 -10.49
C PHE A 14 -23.43 -46.40 -11.10
N ILE A 15 -23.00 -46.58 -12.35
CA ILE A 15 -22.35 -45.57 -13.18
C ILE A 15 -23.44 -44.84 -13.97
N THR A 16 -23.68 -43.58 -13.68
CA THR A 16 -24.42 -42.69 -14.59
C THR A 16 -23.41 -41.96 -15.47
N VAL A 17 -23.34 -42.39 -16.72
CA VAL A 17 -22.66 -41.68 -17.81
C VAL A 17 -23.49 -40.44 -18.16
N SER A 18 -22.91 -39.26 -17.97
CA SER A 18 -23.33 -38.04 -18.67
C SER A 18 -22.20 -37.63 -19.59
N CYS A 19 -22.54 -37.52 -20.87
CA CYS A 19 -21.68 -37.06 -21.97
C CYS A 19 -21.14 -35.65 -21.75
N GLY A 20 -19.88 -35.47 -22.15
CA GLY A 20 -19.17 -34.22 -22.30
C GLY A 20 -17.71 -34.54 -22.64
N GLU A 21 -17.40 -34.49 -23.94
CA GLU A 21 -16.16 -34.91 -24.57
C GLU A 21 -14.90 -34.17 -24.07
N GLU A 22 -13.85 -34.97 -23.87
CA GLU A 22 -12.40 -34.73 -23.89
C GLU A 22 -11.84 -33.29 -24.00
N GLY A 23 -10.93 -32.93 -23.08
CA GLY A 23 -9.81 -32.06 -23.42
C GLY A 23 -9.30 -31.14 -22.31
N GLY A 24 -8.35 -31.63 -21.52
CA GLY A 24 -7.39 -30.81 -20.78
C GLY A 24 -7.87 -30.27 -19.43
N ASP A 25 -7.23 -30.72 -18.35
CA ASP A 25 -7.00 -29.89 -17.17
C ASP A 25 -6.19 -28.65 -17.60
N ASP A 26 -6.84 -27.68 -18.23
CA ASP A 26 -6.38 -26.30 -18.19
C ASP A 26 -7.20 -25.63 -17.09
N ALA A 27 -6.82 -25.93 -15.85
CA ALA A 27 -7.08 -25.02 -14.75
C ALA A 27 -6.28 -23.76 -15.05
N THR A 28 -6.80 -22.92 -15.97
CA THR A 28 -6.30 -21.58 -16.17
C THR A 28 -6.21 -20.96 -14.78
N PRO A 29 -5.03 -20.54 -14.30
CA PRO A 29 -4.93 -19.92 -13.00
C PRO A 29 -5.85 -18.73 -13.03
N ASN A 30 -6.97 -18.79 -12.30
CA ASN A 30 -7.80 -17.62 -12.11
C ASN A 30 -6.87 -16.57 -11.47
N PRO A 31 -6.55 -15.44 -12.12
CA PRO A 31 -5.68 -14.46 -11.52
C PRO A 31 -6.35 -14.01 -10.23
N ASN A 32 -5.72 -14.31 -9.10
CA ASN A 32 -6.20 -13.85 -7.81
C ASN A 32 -6.30 -12.32 -7.90
N PRO A 33 -7.45 -11.69 -7.58
CA PRO A 33 -7.59 -10.25 -7.68
C PRO A 33 -6.45 -9.58 -6.89
N THR A 34 -5.70 -8.70 -7.56
CA THR A 34 -4.58 -8.00 -6.93
C THR A 34 -5.12 -7.12 -5.81
N ASP A 35 -4.56 -7.25 -4.61
CA ASP A 35 -4.93 -6.45 -3.45
C ASP A 35 -4.66 -4.97 -3.76
N PRO A 36 -5.66 -4.07 -3.64
CA PRO A 36 -5.50 -2.66 -3.97
C PRO A 36 -4.43 -1.97 -3.11
N LEU A 37 -4.14 -2.48 -1.90
CA LEU A 37 -3.05 -1.96 -1.06
C LEU A 37 -1.68 -2.37 -1.60
N ASP A 38 -1.55 -3.56 -2.16
CA ASP A 38 -0.29 -4.01 -2.79
C ASP A 38 0.02 -3.16 -4.03
N VAL A 39 -0.98 -2.90 -4.88
CA VAL A 39 -0.83 -1.99 -6.05
C VAL A 39 -0.43 -0.57 -5.61
N GLN A 40 -1.09 -0.06 -4.57
CA GLN A 40 -0.82 1.29 -4.08
C GLN A 40 0.58 1.39 -3.44
N ALA A 41 1.01 0.37 -2.71
CA ALA A 41 2.34 0.30 -2.12
C ALA A 41 3.44 0.28 -3.19
N GLU A 42 3.22 -0.46 -4.29
CA GLU A 42 4.13 -0.46 -5.44
C GLU A 42 4.27 0.93 -6.06
N LEU A 43 3.15 1.63 -6.29
CA LEU A 43 3.17 3.01 -6.78
C LEU A 43 3.95 3.95 -5.87
N LEU A 44 3.81 3.80 -4.55
CA LEU A 44 4.46 4.67 -3.56
C LEU A 44 5.98 4.48 -3.47
N ASN A 45 6.47 3.28 -3.76
CA ASN A 45 7.88 2.93 -3.57
C ASN A 45 8.80 3.73 -4.49
N GLY A 46 9.80 4.42 -3.93
CA GLY A 46 10.74 5.23 -4.70
C GLY A 46 11.07 6.57 -4.04
N THR A 47 11.81 7.41 -4.76
CA THR A 47 12.18 8.76 -4.34
C THR A 47 11.33 9.78 -5.07
N TRP A 48 10.71 10.65 -4.30
CA TRP A 48 9.79 11.70 -4.73
C TRP A 48 10.42 13.05 -4.43
N THR A 49 10.49 13.94 -5.42
CA THR A 49 11.01 15.30 -5.24
C THR A 49 9.87 16.28 -5.23
N VAL A 50 9.87 17.23 -4.28
CA VAL A 50 8.86 18.30 -4.25
C VAL A 50 8.89 19.07 -5.56
N LYS A 51 7.71 19.25 -6.15
CA LYS A 51 7.54 20.11 -7.32
C LYS A 51 7.71 21.57 -6.88
N ALA A 52 8.52 22.33 -7.62
CA ALA A 52 8.82 23.72 -7.28
C ALA A 52 7.55 24.55 -7.07
N SER A 53 7.53 25.37 -6.02
CA SER A 53 6.41 26.29 -5.70
C SER A 53 5.04 25.59 -5.52
N SER A 54 5.03 24.33 -5.09
CA SER A 54 3.77 23.57 -4.91
C SER A 54 3.35 23.36 -3.45
N VAL A 55 4.27 23.60 -2.50
CA VAL A 55 3.99 23.37 -1.07
C VAL A 55 3.06 24.44 -0.57
N THR A 56 1.95 24.05 0.06
CA THR A 56 1.02 25.00 0.68
C THR A 56 0.85 24.71 2.16
N LYS A 57 0.77 25.78 2.95
CA LYS A 57 0.30 25.78 4.34
C LYS A 57 -1.00 26.57 4.41
N ASP A 58 -2.08 25.93 4.87
CA ASP A 58 -3.41 26.53 4.99
C ASP A 58 -3.89 27.20 3.69
N GLY A 59 -3.59 26.55 2.56
CA GLY A 59 -3.95 27.03 1.22
C GLY A 59 -3.03 28.12 0.65
N THR A 60 -2.04 28.59 1.41
CA THR A 60 -1.06 29.59 0.95
C THR A 60 0.24 28.91 0.55
N ILE A 61 0.78 29.24 -0.62
CA ILE A 61 2.09 28.72 -1.06
C ILE A 61 3.18 29.23 -0.12
N VAL A 62 4.09 28.33 0.28
CA VAL A 62 5.25 28.63 1.10
C VAL A 62 6.54 28.19 0.38
N ASP A 63 7.65 28.82 0.71
CA ASP A 63 8.96 28.61 0.05
C ASP A 63 9.86 27.60 0.77
N VAL A 64 9.42 27.09 1.92
CA VAL A 64 10.07 25.98 2.64
C VAL A 64 9.86 24.65 1.92
N PHE A 65 10.78 23.70 2.11
CA PHE A 65 10.73 22.36 1.49
C PHE A 65 10.79 22.32 -0.04
N ASN A 66 11.09 23.43 -0.72
CA ASN A 66 11.14 23.48 -2.19
C ASN A 66 12.10 22.46 -2.82
N ASN A 67 13.16 22.07 -2.10
CA ASN A 67 14.15 21.07 -2.54
C ASN A 67 14.03 19.75 -1.79
N MET A 68 12.92 19.53 -1.08
CA MET A 68 12.76 18.36 -0.25
C MET A 68 12.57 17.11 -1.11
N THR A 69 13.24 16.02 -0.72
CA THR A 69 12.92 14.68 -1.22
C THR A 69 12.21 13.87 -0.14
N LEU A 70 11.33 12.98 -0.57
CA LEU A 70 10.69 11.94 0.22
C LEU A 70 11.01 10.59 -0.44
N THR A 71 11.74 9.72 0.26
CA THR A 71 11.99 8.35 -0.20
C THR A 71 11.13 7.40 0.60
N LEU A 72 10.25 6.67 -0.08
CA LEU A 72 9.45 5.58 0.48
C LEU A 72 10.11 4.27 0.07
N SER A 73 10.41 3.40 1.03
CA SER A 73 11.16 2.16 0.81
C SER A 73 10.54 0.98 1.54
N GLY A 74 10.71 -0.22 0.97
CA GLY A 74 10.14 -1.45 1.53
C GLY A 74 8.60 -1.41 1.61
N ALA A 75 7.96 -0.67 0.69
CA ALA A 75 6.52 -0.50 0.68
C ALA A 75 5.83 -1.82 0.37
N THR A 76 4.90 -2.21 1.23
CA THR A 76 3.99 -3.35 1.09
C THR A 76 2.60 -2.94 1.57
N LYS A 77 1.58 -3.79 1.40
CA LYS A 77 0.26 -3.53 2.04
C LYS A 77 0.29 -3.41 3.57
N SER A 78 1.32 -3.92 4.23
CA SER A 78 1.48 -3.78 5.68
C SER A 78 2.14 -2.46 6.07
N GLY A 79 2.63 -1.68 5.10
CA GLY A 79 3.37 -0.45 5.33
C GLY A 79 4.78 -0.46 4.75
N GLY A 80 5.59 0.49 5.20
CA GLY A 80 6.98 0.65 4.78
C GLY A 80 7.72 1.69 5.63
N ASN A 81 8.90 2.08 5.16
CA ASN A 81 9.71 3.12 5.77
C ASN A 81 9.73 4.37 4.89
N PHE A 82 10.03 5.52 5.51
CA PHE A 82 10.30 6.74 4.78
C PHE A 82 11.54 7.46 5.31
N SER A 83 12.16 8.25 4.44
CA SER A 83 13.17 9.25 4.79
C SER A 83 12.94 10.53 4.00
N THR A 84 13.28 11.66 4.57
CA THR A 84 13.16 12.96 3.90
C THR A 84 14.48 13.71 3.92
N SER A 85 14.71 14.54 2.90
CA SER A 85 15.78 15.53 2.91
C SER A 85 15.18 16.92 3.03
N HIS A 86 15.53 17.67 4.06
CA HIS A 86 15.22 19.09 4.20
C HIS A 86 16.24 19.69 5.17
N SER A 87 16.50 20.99 5.09
CA SER A 87 17.55 21.65 5.89
C SER A 87 16.98 22.54 6.99
N GLU A 88 15.67 22.78 6.98
CA GLU A 88 14.98 23.60 7.95
C GLU A 88 14.85 22.82 9.27
N ASP A 89 15.38 23.35 10.39
CA ASP A 89 15.30 22.70 11.71
C ASP A 89 13.84 22.41 12.12
N SER A 90 12.98 23.42 11.96
CA SER A 90 11.53 23.30 12.18
C SER A 90 10.81 22.43 11.15
N GLY A 91 11.49 22.01 10.09
CA GLY A 91 10.92 21.11 9.09
C GLY A 91 10.55 19.75 9.67
N THR A 92 11.27 19.33 10.71
CA THR A 92 11.03 18.07 11.43
C THR A 92 9.68 18.00 12.15
N GLU A 93 9.05 19.14 12.44
CA GLU A 93 7.69 19.20 12.98
C GLU A 93 6.64 18.79 11.92
N VAL A 94 6.94 18.97 10.63
CA VAL A 94 6.05 18.66 9.50
C VAL A 94 6.37 17.28 8.92
N TRP A 95 7.65 17.07 8.61
CA TRP A 95 8.20 15.83 8.09
C TRP A 95 9.45 15.45 8.89
N PRO A 96 9.41 14.39 9.71
CA PRO A 96 10.60 13.82 10.31
C PRO A 96 11.59 13.36 9.24
N ASN A 97 12.88 13.47 9.54
CA ASN A 97 13.94 12.99 8.64
C ASN A 97 13.81 11.51 8.27
N SER A 98 13.17 10.70 9.13
CA SER A 98 12.82 9.32 8.83
C SER A 98 11.72 8.80 9.74
N GLY A 99 11.11 7.70 9.34
CA GLY A 99 10.10 6.99 10.12
C GLY A 99 9.53 5.80 9.37
N SER A 100 8.38 5.33 9.85
CA SER A 100 7.62 4.26 9.22
C SER A 100 6.16 4.67 9.04
N TRP A 101 5.47 3.97 8.14
CA TRP A 101 4.08 4.21 7.84
C TRP A 101 3.34 2.89 7.61
N THR A 102 2.02 2.92 7.82
CA THR A 102 1.09 1.82 7.51
C THR A 102 -0.14 2.40 6.80
N PHE A 103 -0.94 1.60 6.08
CA PHE A 103 -2.23 2.09 5.59
C PHE A 103 -3.22 2.23 6.76
N GLN A 104 -3.82 3.41 6.90
CA GLN A 104 -4.76 3.66 7.99
C GLN A 104 -6.05 2.87 7.76
N ASN A 105 -6.37 1.93 8.66
CA ASN A 105 -7.61 1.14 8.62
C ASN A 105 -7.88 0.47 7.26
N GLY A 106 -6.83 0.10 6.53
CA GLY A 106 -6.94 -0.50 5.19
C GLY A 106 -7.38 0.47 4.08
N ASP A 107 -7.39 1.78 4.32
CA ASP A 107 -7.66 2.78 3.29
C ASP A 107 -6.39 3.03 2.46
N LYS A 108 -6.42 2.63 1.18
CA LYS A 108 -5.31 2.81 0.25
C LYS A 108 -4.89 4.27 0.06
N ASN A 109 -5.78 5.22 0.34
CA ASN A 109 -5.51 6.64 0.17
C ASN A 109 -5.06 7.33 1.47
N LYS A 110 -4.79 6.58 2.55
CA LYS A 110 -4.36 7.15 3.83
C LYS A 110 -3.21 6.37 4.45
N LEU A 111 -2.13 7.08 4.76
CA LEU A 111 -0.99 6.55 5.49
C LEU A 111 -1.03 7.03 6.94
N GLN A 112 -0.91 6.12 7.89
CA GLN A 112 -0.64 6.41 9.29
C GLN A 112 0.88 6.37 9.51
N ARG A 113 1.51 7.53 9.73
CA ARG A 113 2.91 7.62 10.16
C ARG A 113 3.05 7.18 11.62
N ASN A 114 4.24 6.71 11.97
CA ASN A 114 4.59 6.24 13.31
C ASN A 114 4.62 7.34 14.39
N ASP A 115 4.62 8.61 13.99
CA ASP A 115 4.46 9.77 14.88
C ASP A 115 3.00 10.17 15.13
N GLY A 116 2.04 9.42 14.57
CA GLY A 116 0.61 9.66 14.76
C GLY A 116 -0.04 10.51 13.66
N VAL A 117 0.73 11.10 12.75
CA VAL A 117 0.17 11.91 11.64
C VAL A 117 -0.49 11.02 10.59
N VAL A 118 -1.72 11.38 10.20
CA VAL A 118 -2.47 10.73 9.12
C VAL A 118 -2.29 11.54 7.84
N VAL A 119 -1.72 10.91 6.82
CA VAL A 119 -1.43 11.52 5.53
C VAL A 119 -2.39 10.99 4.49
N SER A 120 -3.23 11.87 3.94
CA SER A 120 -4.02 11.53 2.75
C SER A 120 -3.11 11.59 1.53
N ILE A 121 -3.24 10.62 0.63
CA ILE A 121 -2.38 10.47 -0.55
C ILE A 121 -3.19 10.29 -1.83
N SER A 122 -2.59 10.70 -2.95
CA SER A 122 -3.02 10.35 -4.31
C SER A 122 -1.76 10.15 -5.14
N ALA A 123 -1.50 8.93 -5.58
CA ALA A 123 -0.29 8.60 -6.33
C ALA A 123 -0.61 8.07 -7.73
N THR A 124 0.23 8.44 -8.69
CA THR A 124 0.35 7.81 -10.01
C THR A 124 1.77 7.30 -10.17
N GLU A 125 2.14 6.79 -11.35
CA GLU A 125 3.51 6.38 -11.62
C GLU A 125 4.54 7.51 -11.50
N THR A 126 4.14 8.78 -11.69
CA THR A 126 5.05 9.93 -11.77
C THR A 126 4.70 11.08 -10.84
N THR A 127 3.54 11.05 -10.18
CA THR A 127 3.10 12.10 -9.27
C THR A 127 2.64 11.52 -7.94
N LEU A 128 2.92 12.25 -6.86
CA LEU A 128 2.39 11.96 -5.53
C LEU A 128 1.90 13.27 -4.93
N ARG A 129 0.65 13.32 -4.52
CA ARG A 129 0.12 14.40 -3.70
C ARG A 129 -0.10 13.90 -2.29
N THR A 130 0.36 14.65 -1.29
CA THR A 130 0.10 14.36 0.12
C THR A 130 -0.61 15.55 0.78
N SER A 131 -1.49 15.27 1.74
CA SER A 131 -2.11 16.30 2.58
C SER A 131 -2.36 15.80 3.99
N PHE A 132 -2.00 16.61 4.99
CA PHE A 132 -2.13 16.27 6.41
C PHE A 132 -2.12 17.54 7.28
N SER A 133 -2.55 17.39 8.53
CA SER A 133 -2.50 18.46 9.53
C SER A 133 -1.40 18.14 10.54
N VAL A 134 -0.65 19.17 10.92
CA VAL A 134 0.27 19.14 12.06
C VAL A 134 -0.39 19.95 13.17
N SER A 135 -0.46 19.39 14.37
CA SER A 135 -1.05 20.06 15.52
C SER A 135 -0.01 20.36 16.60
N GLY A 136 0.05 21.62 17.06
CA GLY A 136 1.01 22.06 18.06
C GLY A 136 2.39 22.34 17.46
N GLY A 137 3.14 23.24 18.11
CA GLY A 137 4.43 23.73 17.61
C GLY A 137 4.30 24.96 16.71
N ILE A 138 5.40 25.33 16.06
CA ILE A 138 5.50 26.56 15.24
C ILE A 138 4.93 26.31 13.84
N LYS A 139 4.91 25.04 13.40
CA LYS A 139 4.44 24.63 12.08
C LYS A 139 2.99 24.11 12.04
N ASP A 140 2.23 24.29 13.13
CA ASP A 140 0.79 24.00 13.23
C ASP A 140 0.02 24.50 11.99
N GLY A 141 -0.82 23.65 11.40
CA GLY A 141 -1.60 23.96 10.21
C GLY A 141 -1.77 22.79 9.25
N ASN A 142 -2.45 23.06 8.13
CA ASN A 142 -2.73 22.07 7.09
C ASN A 142 -1.70 22.18 5.96
N TRP A 143 -1.02 21.07 5.69
CA TRP A 143 0.06 21.00 4.72
C TRP A 143 -0.37 20.18 3.51
N VAL A 144 0.01 20.66 2.33
CA VAL A 144 -0.13 19.94 1.06
C VAL A 144 1.20 19.99 0.32
N PHE A 145 1.62 18.84 -0.20
CA PHE A 145 2.81 18.70 -1.02
C PHE A 145 2.43 18.04 -2.34
N GLU A 146 2.98 18.55 -3.44
CA GLU A 146 3.01 17.86 -4.72
C GLU A 146 4.44 17.40 -4.99
N PHE A 147 4.60 16.13 -5.32
CA PHE A 147 5.87 15.53 -5.67
C PHE A 147 5.84 14.95 -7.07
N THR A 148 7.02 14.85 -7.67
CA THR A 148 7.27 14.17 -8.95
C THR A 148 8.44 13.18 -8.79
N LYS A 149 8.41 12.10 -9.58
CA LYS A 149 9.52 11.15 -9.74
C LYS A 149 10.19 11.29 -11.10
#